data_AF-A0A2N0LAA6-F1
#
_entry.id   AF-A0A2N0LAA6-F1
#
_cell.length_a   1.000
_cell.length_b   1.000
_cell.length_c   1.000
_cell.angle_alpha   90.00
_cell.angle_beta   90.00
_cell.angle_gamma   90.00
#
_symmetry.space_group_name_H-M   'P 1'
#
loop_
_entity.id
_entity.type
_entity.pdbx_description
1 polymer ?
#
loop_
_entity_poly.entity_id
_entity_poly.type
_entity_poly.pdbx_seq_one_letter_code
_entity_poly.pdbx_strand_id
1 'polypeptide(L)'
;MELWNGASTVSHTFGKIARIAGLSNIRFHDLRHAHASLMLLTGADPKLISERLGHSSIAITMDIYAHILPGLQEEAAIRFEEVLRPRVKPRTVESIIK
;
A
#
# COMPACT_ATOMS: atom_id res chain seq x y z
N MET A 1 7.63 -15.58 11.28
CA MET A 1 6.16 -15.38 11.24
C MET A 1 5.55 -16.43 12.15
N GLU A 2 5.77 -16.27 13.46
CA GLU A 2 5.40 -17.27 14.47
C GLU A 2 4.77 -16.53 15.66
N LEU A 3 3.59 -17.00 16.07
CA LEU A 3 2.97 -16.84 17.40
C LEU A 3 2.40 -15.47 17.80
N TRP A 4 1.37 -14.98 17.09
CA TRP A 4 0.35 -14.13 17.74
C TRP A 4 -0.98 -14.87 17.88
N ASN A 5 -0.95 -15.93 18.70
CA ASN A 5 -2.13 -16.65 19.21
C ASN A 5 -2.68 -15.96 20.46
N GLY A 6 -2.84 -14.63 20.41
CA GLY A 6 -3.41 -13.84 21.51
C GLY A 6 -4.94 -13.99 21.52
N ALA A 7 -5.43 -15.08 22.11
CA ALA A 7 -6.85 -15.28 22.40
C ALA A 7 -7.31 -14.25 23.46
N SER A 8 -7.66 -13.04 23.01
CA SER A 8 -8.23 -11.99 23.86
C SER A 8 -9.75 -12.01 23.80
N THR A 9 -10.41 -11.39 24.78
CA THR A 9 -11.87 -11.18 24.77
C THR A 9 -12.33 -10.52 23.47
N VAL A 10 -11.53 -9.62 22.91
CA VAL A 10 -11.79 -8.95 21.63
C VAL A 10 -11.71 -9.94 20.47
N SER A 11 -10.65 -10.75 20.38
CA SER A 11 -10.50 -11.77 19.33
C SER A 11 -11.64 -12.80 19.37
N HIS A 12 -12.06 -13.24 20.57
CA HIS A 12 -13.18 -14.16 20.73
C HIS A 12 -14.51 -13.55 20.33
N THR A 13 -14.78 -12.31 20.77
CA THR A 13 -16.02 -11.60 20.45
C THR A 13 -16.10 -11.33 18.96
N PHE A 14 -15.00 -10.88 18.35
CA PHE A 14 -14.89 -10.72 16.91
C PHE A 14 -15.19 -12.02 16.17
N GLY A 15 -14.60 -13.15 16.59
CA GLY A 15 -14.86 -14.44 15.97
C GLY A 15 -16.33 -14.87 16.02
N LYS A 16 -17.06 -14.51 17.08
CA LYS A 16 -18.51 -14.71 17.17
C LYS A 16 -19.26 -13.83 16.17
N ILE A 17 -18.93 -12.53 16.11
CA ILE A 17 -19.56 -11.57 15.19
C ILE A 17 -19.30 -11.96 13.73
N ALA A 18 -18.06 -12.32 13.40
CA ALA A 18 -17.68 -12.76 12.06
C ALA A 18 -18.50 -13.98 11.61
N ARG A 19 -18.71 -14.95 12.50
CA ARG A 19 -19.55 -16.13 12.22
C ARG A 19 -21.02 -15.76 11.99
N ILE A 20 -21.57 -14.84 12.77
CA ILE A 20 -22.94 -14.34 12.59
C ILE A 20 -23.06 -13.62 11.23
N ALA A 21 -22.03 -12.88 10.82
CA ALA A 21 -21.97 -12.23 9.53
C ALA A 21 -21.70 -13.19 8.34
N GLY A 22 -21.61 -14.50 8.58
CA GLY A 22 -21.33 -15.50 7.55
C GLY A 22 -19.88 -15.54 7.06
N LEU A 23 -18.96 -14.87 7.77
CA LEU A 23 -17.54 -14.83 7.43
C LEU A 23 -16.80 -15.98 8.12
N SER A 24 -16.25 -16.90 7.33
CA SER A 24 -15.43 -18.01 7.82
C SER A 24 -13.94 -17.71 7.72
N ASN A 25 -13.16 -18.20 8.69
CA ASN A 25 -11.69 -18.16 8.68
C ASN A 25 -11.05 -16.76 8.72
N ILE A 26 -11.74 -15.76 9.30
CA ILE A 26 -11.20 -14.42 9.52
C ILE A 26 -10.87 -14.23 11.01
N ARG A 27 -9.68 -13.70 11.29
CA ARG A 27 -9.19 -13.35 12.62
C ARG A 27 -9.25 -11.85 12.81
N PHE A 28 -9.27 -11.41 14.07
CA PHE A 28 -9.30 -9.98 14.38
C PHE A 28 -8.10 -9.21 13.81
N HIS A 29 -6.91 -9.84 13.79
CA HIS A 29 -5.70 -9.25 13.22
C HIS A 29 -5.80 -9.02 11.70
N ASP A 30 -6.65 -9.77 10.99
CA ASP A 30 -6.81 -9.61 9.55
C ASP A 30 -7.45 -8.24 9.21
N LEU A 31 -8.13 -7.58 10.16
CA LEU A 31 -8.56 -6.18 10.01
C LEU A 31 -7.37 -5.23 9.87
N ARG A 32 -6.28 -5.49 10.60
CA ARG A 32 -5.05 -4.70 10.50
C ARG A 32 -4.37 -4.92 9.15
N HIS A 33 -4.37 -6.15 8.66
CA HIS A 33 -3.90 -6.45 7.31
C HIS A 33 -4.75 -5.74 6.25
N ALA A 34 -6.07 -5.82 6.35
CA ALA A 34 -6.99 -5.13 5.44
C ALA A 34 -6.77 -3.61 5.43
N HIS A 35 -6.56 -3.00 6.61
CA HIS A 35 -6.27 -1.57 6.72
C HIS A 35 -4.98 -1.18 5.97
N ALA A 36 -3.90 -1.94 6.17
CA ALA A 36 -2.63 -1.69 5.51
C ALA A 36 -2.73 -1.85 3.99
N SER A 37 -3.35 -2.94 3.52
CA SER A 37 -3.60 -3.19 2.10
C SER A 37 -4.40 -2.07 1.44
N LEU A 38 -5.48 -1.60 2.09
CA LEU A 38 -6.29 -0.49 1.57
C LEU A 38 -5.50 0.81 1.49
N MET A 39 -4.69 1.15 2.50
CA MET A 39 -3.86 2.35 2.45
C MET A 39 -2.84 2.29 1.31
N LEU A 40 -2.23 1.12 1.08
CA LEU A 40 -1.29 0.92 -0.01
C LEU A 40 -1.96 1.06 -1.38
N LEU A 41 -3.16 0.50 -1.55
CA LEU A 41 -3.94 0.65 -2.78
C LEU A 41 -4.33 2.10 -3.07
N THR A 42 -4.50 2.95 -2.04
CA THR A 42 -4.71 4.40 -2.22
C THR A 42 -3.44 5.18 -2.57
N GLY A 43 -2.29 4.52 -2.67
CA GLY A 43 -1.00 5.15 -2.96
C GLY A 43 -0.36 5.87 -1.77
N ALA A 44 -0.79 5.56 -0.53
CA ALA A 44 -0.19 6.16 0.65
C ALA A 44 1.27 5.70 0.82
N ASP A 45 2.10 6.59 1.40
CA ASP A 45 3.51 6.30 1.64
C ASP A 45 3.67 5.08 2.59
N PRO A 46 4.38 4.02 2.16
CA PRO A 46 4.66 2.85 3.00
C PRO A 46 5.30 3.19 4.35
N LYS A 47 6.10 4.26 4.44
CA LYS A 47 6.67 4.73 5.70
C LYS A 47 5.59 5.21 6.66
N LEU A 48 4.66 6.01 6.16
CA LEU A 48 3.56 6.56 6.94
C LEU A 48 2.60 5.45 7.39
N ILE A 49 2.37 4.46 6.54
CA ILE A 49 1.63 3.25 6.90
C ILE A 49 2.36 2.48 8.01
N SER A 50 3.67 2.29 7.88
CA SER A 50 4.49 1.61 8.88
C SER A 50 4.42 2.28 10.25
N GLU A 51 4.53 3.61 10.29
CA GLU A 51 4.42 4.41 11.52
C GLU A 51 3.01 4.32 12.10
N ARG A 52 1.96 4.43 11.28
CA ARG A 52 0.56 4.31 11.71
C ARG A 52 0.24 2.94 12.30
N LEU A 53 0.83 1.90 11.72
CA LEU A 53 0.72 0.54 12.23
C LEU A 53 1.59 0.35 13.50
N GLY A 54 2.62 1.16 13.71
CA GLY A 54 3.56 1.01 14.81
C GLY A 54 4.56 -0.14 14.57
N HIS A 55 4.91 -0.41 13.31
CA HIS A 55 5.99 -1.33 12.99
C HIS A 55 7.33 -0.68 13.33
N SER A 56 8.21 -1.44 13.98
CA SER A 56 9.56 -1.00 14.34
C SER A 56 10.47 -0.74 13.13
N SER A 57 10.09 -1.27 11.95
CA SER A 57 10.80 -1.06 10.70
C SER A 57 9.82 -1.07 9.53
N ILE A 58 10.10 -0.22 8.54
CA ILE A 58 9.40 -0.15 7.25
C ILE A 58 9.53 -1.47 6.49
N ALA A 59 10.65 -2.18 6.67
CA ALA A 59 10.88 -3.49 6.04
C ALA A 59 9.74 -4.46 6.36
N ILE A 60 9.20 -4.45 7.58
CA ILE A 60 8.06 -5.29 7.97
C ILE A 60 6.84 -4.99 7.10
N THR A 61 6.55 -3.72 6.85
CA THR A 61 5.41 -3.30 6.02
C THR A 61 5.64 -3.70 4.56
N MET A 62 6.84 -3.48 4.04
CA MET A 62 7.16 -3.81 2.64
C MET A 62 7.21 -5.32 2.40
N ASP A 63 7.81 -6.10 3.29
CA ASP A 63 7.85 -7.56 3.19
C ASP A 63 6.45 -8.17 3.21
N ILE A 64 5.53 -7.60 4.00
CA ILE A 64 4.17 -8.13 4.13
C ILE A 64 3.28 -7.67 2.97
N TYR A 65 3.39 -6.44 2.48
CA TYR A 65 2.37 -5.87 1.59
C TYR A 65 2.86 -5.41 0.20
N ALA A 66 4.16 -5.41 -0.09
CA ALA A 66 4.68 -4.94 -1.38
C ALA A 66 4.10 -5.71 -2.58
N HIS A 67 3.72 -6.97 -2.40
CA HIS A 67 3.12 -7.81 -3.44
C HIS A 67 1.73 -7.31 -3.90
N ILE A 68 1.05 -6.47 -3.11
CA ILE A 68 -0.29 -5.92 -3.40
C ILE A 68 -0.18 -4.63 -4.22
N LEU A 69 1.02 -4.21 -4.60
CA LEU A 69 1.29 -3.02 -5.40
C LEU A 69 1.65 -3.40 -6.85
N PRO A 70 0.75 -4.03 -7.63
CA PRO A 70 1.01 -4.27 -9.03
C PRO A 70 1.15 -2.92 -9.76
N GLY A 71 2.12 -2.82 -10.66
CA GLY A 71 2.33 -1.60 -11.45
C GLY A 71 3.08 -0.47 -10.74
N LEU A 72 3.49 -0.61 -9.47
CA LEU A 72 4.26 0.45 -8.78
C LEU A 72 5.59 0.76 -9.47
N GLN A 73 6.25 -0.28 -10.00
CA GLN A 73 7.48 -0.10 -10.80
C GLN A 73 7.20 0.61 -12.12
N GLU A 74 6.05 0.35 -12.73
CA GLU A 74 5.64 0.97 -13.99
C GLU A 74 5.24 2.44 -13.78
N GLU A 75 4.46 2.74 -12.73
CA GLU A 75 4.17 4.13 -12.31
C GLU A 75 5.45 4.90 -11.95
N ALA A 76 6.40 4.26 -11.25
CA ALA A 76 7.67 4.87 -10.92
C ALA A 76 8.49 5.19 -12.18
N ALA A 77 8.51 4.28 -13.16
CA ALA A 77 9.17 4.50 -14.44
C ALA A 77 8.52 5.65 -15.23
N ILE A 78 7.18 5.71 -15.28
CA ILE A 78 6.44 6.81 -15.94
C ILE A 78 6.77 8.15 -15.28
N ARG A 79 6.68 8.24 -13.96
CA ARG A 79 7.03 9.47 -13.21
C ARG A 79 8.49 9.87 -13.42
N PHE A 80 9.40 8.89 -13.51
CA PHE A 80 10.81 9.16 -13.78
C PHE A 80 11.03 9.70 -15.20
N GLU A 81 10.33 9.15 -16.20
CA GLU A 81 10.34 9.68 -17.57
C GLU A 81 9.88 11.14 -17.60
N GLU A 82 8.81 11.49 -16.87
CA GLU A 82 8.31 12.86 -16.80
C GLU A 82 9.34 13.86 -16.25
N VAL A 83 10.14 13.44 -15.26
CA VAL A 83 11.23 14.26 -14.70
C VAL A 83 12.36 14.45 -15.71
N LEU A 84 12.66 13.42 -16.50
CA LEU A 84 13.73 13.46 -17.51
C LEU A 84 13.33 14.14 -18.81
N ARG A 85 12.02 14.27 -19.10
CA ARG A 85 11.56 14.89 -20.34
C ARG A 85 12.11 16.32 -20.44
N PRO A 86 12.95 16.62 -21.45
CA PRO A 86 13.42 17.99 -21.63
C PRO A 86 12.21 18.87 -21.92
N ARG A 87 12.13 20.03 -21.25
CA ARG A 87 11.14 21.08 -21.56
C ARG A 87 11.50 21.72 -22.91
N VAL A 88 11.38 20.95 -23.99
CA VAL A 88 11.62 21.45 -25.33
C VAL A 88 10.39 22.29 -25.68
N LYS A 89 10.54 23.62 -25.62
CA LYS A 89 9.61 24.50 -26.32
C LYS A 89 9.65 24.09 -27.79
N PRO A 90 8.51 23.72 -28.41
CA PRO A 90 8.51 23.45 -29.84
C PRO A 90 9.06 24.70 -30.54
N ARG A 91 10.12 24.54 -31.34
CA ARG A 91 10.56 25.60 -32.24
C ARG A 91 9.46 25.74 -33.28
N THR A 92 8.62 26.77 -33.14
CA THR A 92 7.64 27.11 -34.15
C THR A 92 8.38 27.42 -35.44
N VAL A 93 7.91 26.83 -36.53
CA VAL A 93 8.50 26.95 -37.89
C VAL A 93 8.69 28.40 -38.35
N GLU A 94 8.00 29.35 -37.73
CA GLU A 94 8.14 30.80 -37.95
C GLU A 94 9.54 31.35 -37.67
N SER A 95 10.38 30.69 -36.85
CA SER A 95 11.74 31.16 -36.57
C SER A 95 12.79 30.72 -37.59
N ILE A 96 12.42 29.93 -38.59
CA ILE A 96 13.34 29.37 -39.61
C ILE A 96 13.33 30.23 -40.89
N ILE A 97 12.31 31.08 -41.07
CA ILE A 97 12.08 31.86 -42.30
C ILE A 97 12.38 33.36 -42.10
N LYS A 98 13.28 33.70 -41.18
CA LYS A 98 13.84 35.06 -41.04
C LYS A 98 15.34 34.99 -41.06
#